data_AF-A0A528FFE8-F1
#
_entry.id   AF-A0A528FFE8-F1
#
_cell.length_a   1.000
_cell.length_b   1.000
_cell.length_c   1.000
_cell.angle_alpha   90.00
_cell.angle_beta   90.00
_cell.angle_gamma   90.00
#
_symmetry.space_group_name_H-M   'P 1'
#
loop_
_entity.id
_entity.type
_entity.pdbx_description
1 polymer ?
#
loop_
_entity_poly.entity_id
_entity_poly.type
_entity_poly.pdbx_seq_one_letter_code
_entity_poly.pdbx_strand_id
1 'polypeptide(L)' 'VPEAVSCSLEGPDQGKRISEWADMGIKRVAAGSFPARELKAEGFLLMPAGRSGPAFIVTSNFYVLKQYNTSDL' A
#
# COMPACT_ATOMS: atom_id res chain seq x y z
N VAL A 1 -0.78 -7.58 6.66
CA VAL A 1 -0.07 -6.38 7.18
C VAL A 1 0.27 -6.63 8.66
N PRO A 2 1.50 -6.35 9.15
CA PRO A 2 1.87 -6.61 10.55
C PRO A 2 0.98 -5.88 11.55
N GLU A 3 0.67 -6.46 12.71
CA GLU A 3 -0.22 -5.87 13.74
C GLU A 3 0.19 -4.46 14.19
N ALA A 4 1.50 -4.19 14.24
CA ALA A 4 2.04 -2.89 14.62
C ALA A 4 1.71 -1.74 13.65
N VAL A 5 1.34 -2.04 12.39
CA VAL A 5 0.95 -1.02 11.42
C VAL A 5 -0.50 -0.60 11.67
N SER A 6 -0.75 0.67 11.95
CA SER A 6 -2.11 1.18 12.18
C SER A 6 -2.98 1.11 10.92
N CYS A 7 -4.25 0.75 11.06
CA CYS A 7 -5.23 0.80 9.95
C CYS A 7 -5.47 2.24 9.46
N SER A 8 -5.22 3.25 10.30
CA SER A 8 -5.37 4.67 9.94
C SER A 8 -4.39 5.14 8.86
N LEU A 9 -3.41 4.31 8.51
CA LEU A 9 -2.42 4.59 7.47
C LEU A 9 -2.89 4.14 6.07
N GLU A 10 -4.11 3.63 5.97
CA GLU A 10 -4.75 3.35 4.68
C GLU A 10 -5.24 4.64 4.00
N GLY A 11 -5.15 4.69 2.67
CA GLY A 11 -5.79 5.72 1.86
C GLY A 11 -4.83 6.66 1.11
N PRO A 12 -5.38 7.49 0.20
CA PRO A 12 -4.60 8.35 -0.70
C PRO A 12 -3.81 9.46 0.00
N ASP A 13 -4.21 9.86 1.20
CA ASP A 13 -3.54 10.94 1.93
C ASP A 13 -2.36 10.44 2.79
N GLN A 14 -2.14 9.12 2.82
CA GLN A 14 -1.16 8.46 3.69
C GLN A 14 0.07 7.96 2.92
N GLY A 15 0.44 8.66 1.83
CA GLY A 15 1.58 8.31 0.99
C GLY A 15 2.90 8.28 1.76
N LYS A 16 3.70 7.25 1.50
CA LYS A 16 5.08 7.09 2.02
C LYS A 16 5.97 6.45 0.96
N ARG A 17 7.29 6.55 1.11
CA ARG A 17 8.18 5.75 0.26
C ARG A 17 7.98 4.27 0.54
N ILE A 18 8.10 3.45 -0.49
CA ILE A 18 8.03 1.98 -0.34
C ILE A 18 9.09 1.46 0.64
N SER A 19 10.25 2.12 0.75
CA SER A 19 11.23 1.81 1.80
C SER A 19 10.68 1.98 3.22
N GLU A 20 9.93 3.05 3.49
CA GLU A 20 9.36 3.31 4.82
C GLU A 20 8.33 2.25 5.19
N TRP A 21 7.50 1.82 4.23
CA TRP A 21 6.58 0.70 4.42
C TRP A 21 7.32 -0.62 4.74
N ALA A 22 8.44 -0.87 4.05
CA ALA A 22 9.28 -2.03 4.31
C ALA A 22 9.90 -1.98 5.70
N ASP A 23 10.36 -0.82 6.14
CA ASP A 23 10.93 -0.57 7.48
C ASP A 23 9.88 -0.77 8.59
N MET A 24 8.60 -0.47 8.29
CA MET A 24 7.45 -0.78 9.16
C MET A 24 7.09 -2.28 9.17
N GLY A 25 7.80 -3.11 8.43
CA GLY A 25 7.60 -4.56 8.37
C GLY A 25 6.58 -5.03 7.33
N ILE A 26 6.07 -4.14 6.47
CA ILE A 26 5.26 -4.57 5.31
C ILE A 26 6.15 -5.33 4.34
N LYS A 27 5.69 -6.51 3.90
CA LYS A 27 6.43 -7.41 3.02
C LYS A 27 5.56 -7.85 1.86
N ARG A 28 6.19 -8.24 0.75
CA ARG A 28 5.48 -8.82 -0.39
C ARG A 28 5.00 -10.23 -0.05
N VAL A 29 3.85 -10.61 -0.59
CA VAL A 29 3.24 -11.94 -0.39
C VAL A 29 4.18 -13.07 -0.80
N ALA A 30 4.96 -12.90 -1.88
CA ALA A 30 5.92 -13.89 -2.36
C ALA A 30 7.24 -13.95 -1.55
N ALA A 31 7.23 -13.56 -0.28
CA ALA A 31 8.35 -13.56 0.67
C ALA A 31 9.62 -12.76 0.27
N GLY A 32 9.62 -12.07 -0.88
CA GLY A 32 10.74 -11.26 -1.35
C GLY A 32 10.69 -9.80 -0.88
N SER A 33 11.85 -9.16 -0.81
CA SER A 33 11.97 -7.71 -0.63
C SER A 33 11.33 -6.96 -1.81
N PHE A 34 10.96 -5.70 -1.58
CA PHE A 34 10.62 -4.81 -2.68
C PHE A 34 11.82 -4.63 -3.63
N PRO A 35 11.61 -4.63 -4.96
CA PRO A 35 12.66 -4.33 -5.92
C PRO A 35 13.33 -2.98 -5.62
N ALA A 36 14.67 -2.91 -5.73
CA ALA A 36 15.42 -1.71 -5.36
C ALA A 36 14.96 -0.43 -6.09
N ARG A 37 14.51 -0.58 -7.34
CA ARG A 37 13.95 0.53 -8.15
C ARG A 37 12.63 1.08 -7.59
N GLU A 38 11.86 0.25 -6.88
CA GLU A 38 10.54 0.60 -6.34
C GLU A 38 10.65 1.25 -4.96
N LEU A 39 11.71 0.97 -4.19
CA LEU A 39 11.90 1.50 -2.83
C LEU A 39 11.81 3.03 -2.74
N LYS A 40 12.23 3.75 -3.78
CA LYS A 40 12.20 5.21 -3.82
C LYS A 40 10.84 5.79 -4.23
N ALA A 41 9.97 4.97 -4.82
CA ALA A 41 8.66 5.40 -5.27
C ALA A 41 7.74 5.65 -4.07
N GLU A 42 6.81 6.57 -4.25
CA GLU A 42 5.70 6.78 -3.32
C GLU A 42 4.68 5.66 -3.51
N GLY A 43 4.20 5.11 -2.39
CA GLY A 43 3.17 4.11 -2.35
C GLY A 43 2.19 4.36 -1.21
N PHE A 44 0.99 3.83 -1.38
CA PHE A 44 -0.13 4.01 -0.47
C PHE A 44 -0.66 2.64 -0.06
N LEU A 45 -1.00 2.47 1.21
CA LEU A 45 -1.63 1.26 1.70
C LEU A 45 -3.11 1.25 1.30
N LEU A 46 -3.54 0.15 0.68
CA LEU A 46 -4.92 -0.11 0.32
C LEU A 46 -5.34 -1.48 0.89
N MET A 47 -6.47 -1.54 1.60
CA MET A 47 -7.02 -2.75 2.20
C MET A 47 -8.54 -2.84 1.92
N PRO A 48 -8.96 -3.29 0.72
CA PRO A 48 -10.35 -3.20 0.28
C PRO A 48 -11.37 -3.95 1.15
N ALA A 49 -10.92 -5.00 1.84
CA ALA A 49 -11.73 -5.79 2.78
C ALA A 49 -11.21 -5.66 4.22
N GLY A 50 -10.59 -4.51 4.54
CA GLY A 50 -9.95 -4.24 5.81
C GLY A 50 -8.72 -5.11 6.08
N ARG A 51 -8.21 -5.03 7.31
CA ARG A 51 -6.94 -5.66 7.75
C ARG A 51 -6.88 -7.18 7.52
N SER A 52 -8.03 -7.85 7.66
CA SER A 52 -8.15 -9.30 7.49
C SER A 52 -8.22 -9.73 6.03
N GLY A 53 -8.39 -8.77 5.11
CA GLY A 53 -8.43 -8.98 3.67
C GLY A 53 -7.06 -8.82 2.98
N PRO A 54 -7.05 -8.82 1.64
CA PRO A 54 -5.83 -8.53 0.89
C PRO A 54 -5.40 -7.08 1.11
N ALA A 55 -4.08 -6.87 1.11
CA ALA A 55 -3.48 -5.55 1.26
C ALA A 55 -2.49 -5.30 0.13
N PHE A 56 -2.50 -4.07 -0.38
CA PHE A 56 -1.68 -3.65 -1.52
C PHE A 56 -0.93 -2.37 -1.17
N ILE A 57 0.30 -2.27 -1.67
CA ILE A 57 0.98 -0.97 -1.81
C ILE A 57 0.77 -0.54 -3.25
N VAL A 58 -0.03 0.50 -3.45
CA VAL A 58 -0.37 1.04 -4.77
C VAL A 58 0.41 2.32 -5.02
N THR A 59 0.76 2.62 -6.28
CA THR A 59 1.40 3.89 -6.65
C THR A 59 0.36 4.94 -7.01
N SER A 60 0.78 6.19 -7.19
CA SER A 60 -0.10 7.32 -7.55
C SER A 60 -0.99 7.06 -8.77
N ASN A 61 -0.52 6.26 -9.74
CA ASN A 61 -1.30 5.86 -10.91
C ASN A 61 -2.60 5.12 -10.56
N PHE A 62 -2.66 4.42 -9.43
CA PHE A 62 -3.88 3.71 -9.01
C PHE A 62 -5.01 4.66 -8.62
N TYR A 63 -4.70 5.80 -8.00
CA TYR A 63 -5.72 6.79 -7.62
C TYR A 63 -6.25 7.58 -8.83
N VAL A 64 -5.47 7.71 -9.90
CA VAL A 64 -5.96 8.22 -11.18
C VAL A 64 -7.04 7.28 -11.76
N LEU A 65 -6.87 5.96 -11.62
CA LEU A 65 -7.86 4.98 -12.06
C LEU A 65 -9.14 5.00 -11.21
N LYS A 66 -9.04 5.26 -9.91
CA LYS A 66 -10.22 5.45 -9.02
C LYS A 66 -11.06 6.70 -9.37
N GLN A 67 -10.48 7.71 -10.03
CA GLN A 67 -11.24 8.86 -10.51
C GLN A 67 -12.07 8.55 -11.77
N TYR A 68 -11.72 7.48 -12.50
CA TYR A 68 -12.45 7.07 -13.71
C TYR A 68 -13.68 6.21 -13.38
N ASN A 69 -13.68 5.50 -12.24
CA ASN A 69 -14.86 4.86 -11.68
C ASN A 69 -14.72 4.73 -10.16
N THR A 70 -15.47 5.54 -9.40
CA THR A 70 -15.53 5.54 -7.93
C THR A 70 -16.37 4.38 -7.40
N SER A 71 -16.13 3.16 -7.89
CA SER A 71 -16.73 1.95 -7.36
C SER A 71 -15.71 1.22 -6.50
N ASP A 72 -16.01 1.10 -5.20
CA ASP A 72 -15.36 0.14 -4.30
C ASP A 72 -15.98 -1.28 -4.43
N LEU A 73 -16.91 -1.45 -5.39
CA LEU A 73 -17.66 -2.68 -5.71
C LEU A 73 -17.14 -3.34 -6.99
#